data_AF-A0AAD6RG59-F1
#
_entry.id   AF-A0AAD6RG59-F1
#
_cell.length_a   1.000
_cell.length_b   1.000
_cell.length_c   1.000
_cell.angle_alpha   90.00
_cell.angle_beta   90.00
_cell.angle_gamma   90.00
#
_symmetry.space_group_name_H-M   'P 1'
#
loop_
_entity.id
_entity.type
_entity.pdbx_description
1 polymer ?
#
loop_
_entity_poly.entity_id
_entity_poly.type
_entity_poly.pdbx_seq_one_letter_code
_entity_poly.pdbx_strand_id
1 'polypeptide(L)'
;MFKCDNSISQGESDGIWAWTRFNQLFNCLPLAALIEKKIICMHGGIGRSIHSVEQIEKLERPITMDAGSIILMDLLWSDPTENDSIEGLRPNARGPGLVTFGVMVYICYV
;
A
#
# COMPACT_ATOMS: atom_id res chain seq x y z
N MET A 1 13.63 9.39 7.56
CA MET A 1 14.74 9.70 6.62
C MET A 1 15.96 8.93 7.10
N PHE A 2 16.23 7.76 6.50
CA PHE A 2 17.35 6.92 6.90
C PHE A 2 18.66 7.65 6.56
N LYS A 3 19.39 8.11 7.58
CA LYS A 3 20.78 8.51 7.43
C LYS A 3 21.60 7.23 7.46
N CYS A 4 22.18 6.88 6.32
CA CYS A 4 23.18 5.84 6.22
C CYS A 4 24.48 6.42 6.80
N ASP A 5 24.93 5.92 7.94
CA ASP A 5 26.16 6.40 8.57
C ASP A 5 27.39 6.02 7.73
N ASN A 6 28.32 6.97 7.70
CA ASN A 6 29.51 7.05 6.84
C ASN A 6 30.56 5.96 7.14
N SER A 7 30.35 4.73 6.66
CA SER A 7 31.41 3.71 6.69
C SER A 7 31.50 2.83 5.44
N ILE A 8 30.97 3.28 4.30
CA ILE A 8 31.23 2.65 3.01
C ILE A 8 31.83 3.71 2.08
N SER A 9 33.15 3.60 1.84
CA SER A 9 33.88 4.34 0.82
C SER A 9 33.51 3.83 -0.58
N GLN A 10 32.24 3.84 -0.93
CA GLN A 10 31.74 3.53 -2.26
C GLN A 10 31.22 4.82 -2.88
N GLY A 11 31.67 5.10 -4.10
CA GLY A 11 31.40 6.36 -4.78
C GLY A 11 29.91 6.64 -4.89
N GLU A 12 29.55 7.90 -5.04
CA GLU A 12 28.18 8.38 -5.23
C GLU A 12 27.39 7.55 -6.30
N SER A 13 28.11 6.99 -7.28
CA SER A 13 27.61 6.04 -8.28
C SER A 13 27.01 4.75 -7.70
N ASP A 14 27.64 4.17 -6.69
CA ASP A 14 27.28 2.86 -6.13
C ASP A 14 26.02 2.98 -5.28
N GLY A 15 25.88 4.10 -4.56
CA GLY A 15 24.66 4.45 -3.82
C GLY A 15 23.45 4.60 -4.74
N ILE A 16 23.61 5.32 -5.86
CA ILE A 16 22.55 5.49 -6.88
C ILE A 16 22.19 4.13 -7.50
N TRP A 17 23.19 3.30 -7.79
CA TRP A 17 22.97 1.96 -8.33
C TRP A 17 22.15 1.08 -7.39
N ALA A 18 22.53 1.03 -6.10
CA ALA A 18 21.82 0.24 -5.10
C ALA A 18 20.39 0.74 -4.91
N TRP A 19 20.21 2.05 -4.77
CA TRP A 19 18.89 2.68 -4.66
C TRP A 19 17.99 2.33 -5.85
N THR A 20 18.53 2.39 -7.08
CA THR A 20 17.78 2.03 -8.29
C THR A 20 17.34 0.57 -8.26
N ARG A 21 18.23 -0.34 -7.84
CA ARG A 21 17.92 -1.78 -7.74
C ARG A 21 16.87 -2.09 -6.68
N PHE A 22 16.93 -1.43 -5.52
CA PHE A 22 15.90 -1.60 -4.49
C PHE A 22 14.53 -1.09 -4.94
N ASN A 23 14.46 0.05 -5.62
CA ASN A 23 13.18 0.53 -6.15
C ASN A 23 12.61 -0.42 -7.22
N GLN A 24 13.45 -0.98 -8.09
CA GLN A 24 13.02 -2.03 -9.03
C GLN A 24 12.48 -3.26 -8.32
N LEU A 25 13.10 -3.68 -7.21
CA LEU A 25 12.62 -4.79 -6.38
C LEU A 25 11.26 -4.46 -5.74
N PHE A 26 11.10 -3.27 -5.17
CA PHE A 26 9.85 -2.85 -4.51
C PHE A 26 8.66 -2.83 -5.48
N ASN A 27 8.88 -2.46 -6.74
CA ASN A 27 7.84 -2.52 -7.77
C ASN A 27 7.33 -3.94 -8.07
N CYS A 28 8.08 -4.97 -7.65
CA CYS A 28 7.69 -6.38 -7.82
C CYS A 28 7.09 -7.02 -6.56
N LEU A 29 7.09 -6.34 -5.41
CA LEU A 29 6.65 -6.94 -4.13
C LEU A 29 5.13 -7.15 -4.06
N PRO A 30 4.64 -8.32 -3.60
CA PRO A 30 3.21 -8.56 -3.41
C PRO A 30 2.58 -7.50 -2.51
N LEU A 31 1.36 -7.08 -2.83
CA LEU A 31 0.66 -6.00 -2.10
C LEU A 31 -0.30 -6.51 -1.03
N ALA A 32 -0.80 -7.73 -1.22
CA ALA A 32 -1.68 -8.39 -0.28
C ALA A 32 -1.45 -9.91 -0.32
N ALA A 33 -1.85 -10.59 0.75
CA ALA A 33 -1.87 -12.04 0.86
C ALA A 33 -3.25 -12.51 1.28
N LEU A 34 -3.75 -13.56 0.64
CA LEU A 34 -5.02 -14.21 0.99
C LEU A 34 -4.72 -15.54 1.69
N ILE A 35 -5.02 -15.61 2.99
CA ILE A 35 -4.81 -16.79 3.84
C ILE A 35 -6.11 -17.58 3.91
N GLU A 36 -6.04 -18.87 3.54
CA GLU A 36 -7.17 -19.82 3.56
C GLU A 36 -8.45 -19.33 2.85
N LYS A 37 -8.33 -18.41 1.89
CA LYS A 37 -9.48 -17.74 1.23
C LYS A 37 -10.44 -17.04 2.20
N LYS A 38 -9.95 -16.66 3.38
CA LYS A 38 -10.77 -16.06 4.46
C LYS A 38 -10.19 -14.77 5.01
N ILE A 39 -8.86 -14.68 5.12
CA ILE A 39 -8.19 -13.55 5.73
C ILE A 39 -7.34 -12.87 4.67
N ILE A 40 -7.61 -11.61 4.39
CA ILE A 40 -6.75 -10.79 3.55
C ILE A 40 -5.81 -9.96 4.42
N CYS A 41 -4.52 -10.03 4.13
CA CYS A 41 -3.48 -9.24 4.79
C CYS A 41 -2.91 -8.24 3.80
N MET A 42 -2.81 -6.98 4.21
CA MET A 42 -2.24 -5.87 3.44
C MET A 42 -1.58 -4.89 4.41
N HIS A 43 -0.84 -3.91 3.90
CA HIS A 43 -0.04 -3.02 4.75
C HIS A 43 -0.87 -1.96 5.47
N GLY A 44 -1.72 -1.26 4.73
CA GLY A 44 -2.70 -0.30 5.25
C GLY A 44 -4.04 -1.00 5.42
N GLY A 45 -4.93 -0.82 4.44
CA GLY A 45 -6.26 -1.40 4.48
C GLY A 45 -7.06 -1.17 3.21
N ILE A 46 -8.36 -1.08 3.38
CA ILE A 46 -9.32 -0.90 2.29
C ILE A 46 -9.64 0.58 2.10
N GLY A 47 -9.91 0.97 0.85
CA GLY A 47 -10.23 2.35 0.52
C GLY A 47 -11.32 2.46 -0.54
N ARG A 48 -11.16 3.41 -1.47
CA ARG A 48 -12.20 3.77 -2.45
C ARG A 48 -12.25 2.85 -3.65
N SER A 49 -11.14 2.20 -3.98
CA SER A 49 -10.93 1.58 -5.30
C SER A 49 -10.99 0.05 -5.30
N ILE A 50 -10.90 -0.56 -4.11
CA ILE A 50 -10.79 -2.01 -3.94
C ILE A 50 -12.17 -2.55 -3.60
N HIS A 51 -12.75 -3.27 -4.54
CA HIS A 51 -14.06 -3.91 -4.44
C HIS A 51 -14.00 -5.43 -4.63
N SER A 52 -12.83 -6.02 -4.85
CA SER A 52 -12.69 -7.46 -4.97
C SER A 52 -11.22 -7.85 -4.84
N VAL A 53 -10.96 -9.08 -4.40
CA VAL A 53 -9.57 -9.59 -4.30
C VAL A 53 -8.96 -9.77 -5.69
N GLU A 54 -9.78 -10.12 -6.68
CA GLU A 54 -9.37 -10.30 -8.08
C GLU A 54 -8.83 -9.01 -8.69
N GLN A 55 -9.26 -7.83 -8.22
CA GLN A 55 -8.68 -6.56 -8.66
C GLN A 55 -7.21 -6.42 -8.24
N ILE A 56 -6.85 -6.95 -7.07
CA ILE A 56 -5.48 -6.93 -6.56
C ILE A 56 -4.63 -7.96 -7.31
N GLU A 57 -5.21 -9.13 -7.63
CA GLU A 57 -4.53 -10.19 -8.39
C GLU A 57 -4.22 -9.79 -9.83
N LYS A 58 -5.07 -8.95 -10.45
CA LYS A 58 -4.89 -8.46 -11.82
C LYS A 58 -3.86 -7.34 -11.97
N LEU A 59 -3.27 -6.86 -10.87
CA LEU A 59 -2.23 -5.84 -10.95
C LEU A 59 -0.96 -6.43 -11.57
N GLU A 60 -0.64 -5.95 -12.77
CA GLU A 60 0.58 -6.30 -13.47
C GLU A 60 1.80 -5.76 -12.73
N ARG A 61 2.88 -6.55 -12.75
CA ARG A 61 4.16 -6.22 -12.12
C ARG A 61 5.25 -6.21 -13.18
N PRO A 62 6.22 -5.30 -13.12
CA PRO A 62 6.46 -4.30 -12.07
C PRO A 62 5.41 -3.19 -12.08
N ILE A 63 5.00 -2.76 -10.89
CA ILE A 63 4.01 -1.70 -10.74
C ILE A 63 4.64 -0.36 -11.11
N THR A 64 3.99 0.38 -12.00
CA THR A 64 4.40 1.72 -12.40
C THR A 64 3.53 2.76 -11.69
N MET A 65 4.09 3.94 -11.36
CA MET A 65 3.40 4.95 -10.55
C MET A 65 2.14 5.55 -11.22
N ASP A 66 2.04 5.44 -12.54
CA ASP A 66 0.89 5.83 -13.35
C ASP A 66 -0.22 4.76 -13.35
N ALA A 67 0.13 3.47 -13.20
CA ALA A 67 -0.81 2.36 -13.16
C ALA A 67 -1.17 1.97 -11.72
N GLY A 68 -2.45 2.07 -11.36
CA GLY A 68 -2.94 1.57 -10.06
C GLY A 68 -2.64 2.45 -8.85
N SER A 69 -2.32 3.74 -9.06
CA SER A 69 -1.98 4.68 -7.98
C SER A 69 -3.01 4.69 -6.84
N ILE A 70 -4.31 4.70 -7.13
CA ILE A 70 -5.35 4.74 -6.09
C ILE A 70 -5.41 3.42 -5.32
N ILE A 71 -5.30 2.26 -6.00
CA ILE A 71 -5.29 0.94 -5.36
C ILE A 71 -4.06 0.79 -4.46
N LEU A 72 -2.90 1.25 -4.92
CA LEU A 72 -1.68 1.26 -4.11
C LEU A 72 -1.82 2.17 -2.89
N MET A 73 -2.39 3.36 -3.06
CA MET A 73 -2.59 4.30 -1.96
C MET A 73 -3.54 3.72 -0.91
N ASP A 74 -4.61 3.05 -1.34
CA ASP A 74 -5.52 2.36 -0.44
C ASP A 74 -4.79 1.20 0.28
N LEU A 75 -4.18 0.25 -0.45
CA LEU A 75 -3.51 -0.94 0.13
C LEU A 75 -2.33 -0.62 1.06
N LEU A 76 -1.64 0.49 0.84
CA LEU A 76 -0.43 0.85 1.59
C LEU A 76 -0.68 1.90 2.67
N TRP A 77 -1.70 2.76 2.54
CA TRP A 77 -1.79 3.98 3.36
C TRP A 77 -3.17 4.29 3.93
N SER A 78 -4.19 3.47 3.68
CA SER A 78 -5.47 3.61 4.37
C SER A 78 -5.41 3.08 5.80
N ASP A 79 -6.15 3.70 6.72
CA ASP A 79 -6.21 3.31 8.14
C ASP A 79 -7.66 3.04 8.58
N PRO A 80 -7.90 2.20 9.60
CA PRO A 80 -9.21 2.14 10.22
C PRO A 80 -9.57 3.46 10.91
N THR A 81 -10.86 3.73 11.05
CA THR A 81 -11.33 4.83 11.91
C THR A 81 -11.07 4.52 13.38
N GLU A 82 -10.81 5.54 14.21
CA GLU A 82 -10.60 5.39 15.65
C GLU A 82 -11.86 4.98 16.44
N ASN A 83 -13.04 5.11 15.82
CA ASN A 83 -14.32 4.83 16.45
C ASN A 83 -15.21 4.02 15.51
N ASP A 84 -15.72 2.90 16.03
CA ASP A 84 -16.61 1.97 15.33
C ASP A 84 -17.99 2.56 14.99
N SER A 85 -18.37 3.70 15.59
CA SER A 85 -19.58 4.43 15.19
C SER A 85 -19.42 5.22 13.89
N ILE A 86 -18.20 5.31 13.34
CA ILE A 86 -17.93 6.00 12.08
C ILE A 86 -18.09 5.00 10.94
N GLU A 87 -19.00 5.33 10.02
CA GLU A 87 -19.27 4.49 8.86
C GLU A 87 -18.68 5.05 7.57
N GLY A 88 -18.32 4.15 6.65
CA GLY A 88 -17.83 4.48 5.32
C GLY A 88 -16.42 5.04 5.32
N LEU A 89 -16.10 5.83 4.29
CA LEU A 89 -14.77 6.39 4.09
C LEU A 89 -14.70 7.83 4.60
N ARG A 90 -13.56 8.22 5.18
CA ARG A 90 -13.28 9.59 5.64
C ARG A 90 -11.89 10.04 5.18
N PRO A 91 -11.62 11.36 5.12
CA PRO A 91 -10.27 11.86 4.87
C PRO A 91 -9.28 11.39 5.94
N ASN A 92 -8.07 11.05 5.53
CA ASN A 92 -7.01 10.60 6.43
C ASN A 92 -6.05 11.74 6.79
N ALA A 93 -5.66 11.81 8.07
CA ALA A 93 -4.67 12.76 8.57
C ALA A 93 -3.26 12.56 7.98
N ARG A 94 -2.96 11.38 7.41
CA ARG A 94 -1.68 11.09 6.73
C ARG A 94 -1.40 12.00 5.54
N GLY A 95 -2.44 12.52 4.86
CA GLY A 95 -2.24 13.42 3.74
C GLY A 95 -3.41 13.52 2.76
N PRO A 96 -3.32 14.46 1.81
CA PRO A 96 -4.35 14.67 0.82
C PRO A 96 -4.53 13.42 -0.07
N GLY A 97 -5.78 13.08 -0.34
CA GLY A 97 -6.09 11.93 -1.20
C GLY A 97 -5.96 10.57 -0.50
N LEU A 98 -5.70 10.50 0.80
CA LEU A 98 -5.75 9.27 1.59
C LEU A 98 -7.06 9.17 2.38
N VAL A 99 -7.48 7.95 2.71
CA VAL A 99 -8.75 7.70 3.42
C VAL A 99 -8.58 6.83 4.65
N THR A 100 -9.51 6.97 5.58
CA THR A 100 -9.77 6.00 6.64
C THR A 100 -11.08 5.25 6.36
N PHE A 101 -11.19 4.02 6.87
CA PHE A 101 -12.34 3.14 6.65
C PHE A 101 -13.01 2.71 7.96
N GLY A 102 -14.33 2.87 7.99
CA GLY A 102 -15.20 2.52 9.12
C GLY A 102 -15.90 1.17 8.98
N VAL A 103 -16.70 0.80 9.99
CA VAL A 103 -17.26 -0.55 10.18
C VAL A 103 -18.10 -1.06 9.00
N MET A 104 -18.83 -0.18 8.32
CA MET A 104 -19.66 -0.58 7.17
C MET A 104 -18.86 -1.01 5.93
N VAL A 105 -17.57 -0.67 5.84
CA VAL A 105 -16.72 -1.13 4.73
C VAL A 105 -16.34 -2.62 4.91
N TYR A 106 -16.40 -3.15 6.14
CA TYR A 106 -16.10 -4.56 6.44
C TYR A 106 -17.23 -5.53 6.08
N ILE A 107 -18.49 -5.07 6.08
CA ILE A 107 -19.67 -5.97 6.04
C ILE A 107 -20.03 -6.42 4.62
N CYS A 108 -19.58 -5.73 3.57
CA CYS A 108 -19.87 -6.14 2.18
C CYS A 108 -18.95 -7.26 1.65
N TYR A 109 -17.91 -7.66 2.39
CA TYR A 109 -16.84 -8.53 1.88
C TYR A 109 -16.63 -9.85 2.65
N VAL A 110 -17.59 -10.24 3.50
CA VAL A 110 -17.63 -11.58 4.11
C VAL A 110 -18.95 -12.26 3.79
#